data_AF-A0A821I3Z6-F1
#
_entry.id   AF-A0A821I3Z6-F1
#
_cell.length_a   1.000
_cell.length_b   1.000
_cell.length_c   1.000
_cell.angle_alpha   90.00
_cell.angle_beta   90.00
_cell.angle_gamma   90.00
#
_symmetry.space_group_name_H-M   'P 1'
#
loop_
_entity.id
_entity.type
_entity.pdbx_description
1 polymer ?
#
loop_
_entity_poly.entity_id
_entity_poly.type
_entity_poly.pdbx_seq_one_letter_code
_entity_poly.pdbx_strand_id
1 'polypeptide(L)'
;MGYGKPEKFGPERECSDQTDLCLAWSDDISLTLCFIVSLTYYGGYSREHLAQQYMNWWMNGFMSPTGVCFTPHVHIKQTIEQMSIVQAADSIGVITDEKSYTAPPPPPAAALLRISPIAYFYANHLPSIRLQVITNCIRAMFGQEISIEIFVVYIELLVSALNGQAKEEILQSIHIPIGQCDPMSTALIKLIDVLQNDNNDIKQGVQQALTFNQSAEQECKWLNPYDSNQTLIVTLYLQVGGALYYKTIPSEWFTRVYAKETLTALVKWLDYERQSKQVEEKNSS
;
A
#
# COMPACT_ATOMS: atom_id res chain seq x y z
N MET A 1 8.82 -16.01 -29.70
CA MET A 1 7.86 -14.97 -30.10
C MET A 1 8.20 -13.73 -29.30
N GLY A 2 8.72 -12.70 -29.98
CA GLY A 2 9.18 -11.48 -29.31
C GLY A 2 8.00 -10.65 -28.81
N TYR A 3 7.99 -10.33 -27.53
CA TYR A 3 7.03 -9.39 -26.96
C TYR A 3 7.32 -8.00 -27.53
N GLY A 4 6.48 -7.56 -28.47
CA GLY A 4 6.54 -6.21 -29.02
C GLY A 4 6.32 -5.19 -27.90
N LYS A 5 7.17 -4.17 -27.84
CA LYS A 5 6.94 -2.98 -27.00
C LYS A 5 5.56 -2.42 -27.35
N PRO A 6 4.74 -1.99 -26.37
CA PRO A 6 3.62 -1.12 -26.69
C PRO A 6 4.20 0.15 -27.31
N GLU A 7 3.72 0.52 -28.50
CA GLU A 7 3.99 1.82 -29.09
C GLU A 7 3.63 2.91 -28.08
N LYS A 8 4.52 3.88 -27.90
CA LYS A 8 4.27 5.06 -27.08
C LYS A 8 3.12 5.85 -27.70
N PHE A 9 1.89 5.56 -27.30
CA PHE A 9 0.80 6.53 -27.36
C PHE A 9 0.90 7.41 -26.11
N GLY A 10 1.83 8.36 -26.15
CA GLY A 10 1.74 9.50 -25.25
C GLY A 10 0.64 10.43 -25.78
N PRO A 11 -0.35 10.81 -24.97
CA PRO A 11 -0.93 12.12 -25.15
C PRO A 11 0.07 13.10 -24.54
N GLU A 12 0.88 13.75 -25.37
CA GLU A 12 1.03 15.19 -25.22
C GLU A 12 -0.35 15.81 -25.53
N ARG A 13 -1.31 15.59 -24.62
CA ARG A 13 -2.43 16.51 -24.51
C ARG A 13 -1.86 17.63 -23.65
N GLU A 14 -1.53 18.74 -24.29
CA GLU A 14 -1.50 20.02 -23.60
C GLU A 14 -2.84 20.13 -22.86
N CYS A 15 -2.75 19.90 -21.56
CA CYS A 15 -3.88 19.77 -20.67
C CYS A 15 -4.38 21.18 -20.38
N SER A 16 -5.28 21.69 -21.22
CA SER A 16 -5.86 23.03 -21.06
C SER A 16 -6.78 23.13 -19.84
N ASP A 17 -7.23 22.00 -19.28
CA ASP A 17 -8.07 21.91 -18.09
C ASP A 17 -7.36 21.12 -16.97
N GLN A 18 -6.22 21.63 -16.50
CA GLN A 18 -5.34 21.03 -15.50
C GLN A 18 -5.93 20.83 -14.09
N THR A 19 -7.19 21.21 -13.82
CA THR A 19 -7.70 21.30 -12.44
C THR A 19 -8.24 19.98 -11.88
N ASP A 20 -8.83 19.11 -12.69
CA ASP A 20 -9.47 17.87 -12.20
C ASP A 20 -8.49 16.69 -12.04
N LEU A 21 -7.42 16.63 -12.86
CA LEU A 21 -6.37 15.59 -12.76
C LEU A 21 -5.37 15.85 -11.63
N CYS A 22 -5.25 17.08 -11.12
CA CYS A 22 -4.39 17.39 -9.96
C CYS A 22 -4.87 16.74 -8.65
N LEU A 23 -6.06 16.15 -8.65
CA LEU A 23 -6.68 15.45 -7.51
C LEU A 23 -6.92 13.96 -7.79
N ALA A 24 -6.40 13.47 -8.93
CA ALA A 24 -6.37 12.06 -9.25
C ALA A 24 -5.27 11.35 -8.44
N TRP A 25 -5.41 10.03 -8.28
CA TRP A 25 -4.52 9.26 -7.44
C TRP A 25 -3.29 8.69 -8.19
N SER A 26 -2.21 8.40 -7.47
CA SER A 26 -0.95 7.89 -8.02
C SER A 26 -0.96 6.39 -8.32
N ASP A 27 0.17 5.84 -8.75
CA ASP A 27 0.38 4.39 -8.90
C ASP A 27 0.27 3.64 -7.57
N ASP A 28 0.73 4.21 -6.44
CA ASP A 28 0.57 3.61 -5.11
C ASP A 28 -0.90 3.36 -4.77
N ILE A 29 -1.77 4.33 -5.03
CA ILE A 29 -3.20 4.16 -4.80
C ILE A 29 -3.80 3.20 -5.84
N SER A 30 -3.38 3.25 -7.10
CA SER A 30 -3.85 2.31 -8.13
C SER A 30 -3.56 0.85 -7.73
N LEU A 31 -2.36 0.57 -7.22
CA LEU A 31 -1.97 -0.74 -6.71
C LEU A 31 -2.73 -1.10 -5.41
N THR A 32 -2.94 -0.14 -4.52
CA THR A 32 -3.77 -0.33 -3.32
C THR A 32 -5.21 -0.71 -3.70
N LEU A 33 -5.80 -0.07 -4.71
CA LEU A 33 -7.13 -0.40 -5.23
C LEU A 33 -7.16 -1.78 -5.88
N CYS A 34 -6.12 -2.17 -6.61
CA CYS A 34 -5.98 -3.54 -7.11
C CYS A 34 -5.98 -4.57 -5.97
N PHE A 35 -5.30 -4.26 -4.86
CA PHE A 35 -5.31 -5.10 -3.66
C PHE A 35 -6.72 -5.19 -3.07
N ILE A 36 -7.40 -4.06 -2.88
CA ILE A 36 -8.78 -4.02 -2.38
C ILE A 36 -9.71 -4.87 -3.26
N VAL A 37 -9.61 -4.75 -4.59
CA VAL A 37 -10.38 -5.59 -5.52
C VAL A 37 -10.09 -7.07 -5.29
N SER A 38 -8.82 -7.43 -5.09
CA SER A 38 -8.45 -8.82 -4.85
C SER A 38 -9.03 -9.36 -3.54
N LEU A 39 -8.93 -8.61 -2.44
CA LEU A 39 -9.52 -8.98 -1.15
C LEU A 39 -11.04 -9.13 -1.25
N THR A 40 -11.68 -8.19 -1.96
CA THR A 40 -13.13 -8.17 -2.15
C THR A 40 -13.59 -9.38 -2.96
N TYR A 41 -12.89 -9.71 -4.06
CA TYR A 41 -13.30 -10.82 -4.91
C TYR A 41 -13.11 -12.20 -4.23
N TYR A 42 -12.02 -12.39 -3.48
CA TYR A 42 -11.70 -13.68 -2.84
C TYR A 42 -12.24 -13.83 -1.42
N GLY A 43 -12.75 -12.75 -0.81
CA GLY A 43 -13.05 -12.72 0.62
C GLY A 43 -11.80 -13.01 1.48
N GLY A 44 -10.64 -12.53 1.05
CA GLY A 44 -9.36 -12.79 1.69
C GLY A 44 -8.17 -12.61 0.76
N TYR A 45 -6.96 -12.74 1.31
CA TYR A 45 -5.72 -12.63 0.55
C TYR A 45 -5.57 -13.84 -0.39
N SER A 46 -5.60 -13.57 -1.70
CA SER A 46 -5.14 -14.48 -2.74
C SER A 46 -3.93 -13.85 -3.43
N ARG A 47 -2.80 -14.55 -3.36
CA ARG A 47 -1.56 -14.16 -4.03
C ARG A 47 -1.74 -14.15 -5.55
N GLU A 48 -2.39 -15.19 -6.08
CA GLU A 48 -2.58 -15.42 -7.51
C GLU A 48 -3.43 -14.31 -8.12
N HIS A 49 -4.54 -13.96 -7.47
CA HIS A 49 -5.39 -12.92 -8.00
C HIS A 49 -4.81 -11.53 -7.80
N LEU A 50 -4.07 -11.28 -6.71
CA LEU A 50 -3.37 -10.01 -6.56
C LEU A 50 -2.34 -9.80 -7.69
N ALA A 51 -1.58 -10.83 -8.04
CA ALA A 51 -0.65 -10.80 -9.16
C ALA A 51 -1.37 -10.49 -10.48
N GLN A 52 -2.52 -11.12 -10.71
CA GLN A 52 -3.36 -10.88 -11.89
C GLN A 52 -3.84 -9.42 -11.95
N GLN A 53 -4.32 -8.85 -10.83
CA GLN A 53 -4.81 -7.48 -10.80
C GLN A 53 -3.68 -6.46 -11.00
N TYR A 54 -2.50 -6.71 -10.43
CA TYR A 54 -1.33 -5.88 -10.68
C TYR A 54 -0.87 -5.94 -12.14
N MET A 55 -0.88 -7.13 -12.76
CA MET A 55 -0.60 -7.28 -14.19
C MET A 55 -1.65 -6.57 -15.05
N ASN A 56 -2.93 -6.61 -14.64
CA ASN A 56 -4.01 -5.92 -15.34
C ASN A 56 -3.85 -4.39 -15.25
N TRP A 57 -3.41 -3.86 -14.10
CA TRP A 57 -3.02 -2.45 -14.00
C TRP A 57 -1.85 -2.13 -14.93
N TRP A 58 -0.79 -2.94 -14.88
CA TRP A 58 0.42 -2.74 -15.67
C TRP A 58 0.16 -2.74 -17.18
N MET A 59 -0.63 -3.71 -17.67
CA MET A 59 -0.87 -3.90 -19.10
C MET A 59 -2.04 -3.07 -19.64
N ASN A 60 -3.10 -2.89 -18.85
CA ASN A 60 -4.38 -2.35 -19.32
C ASN A 60 -4.85 -1.11 -18.55
N GLY A 61 -4.07 -0.59 -17.59
CA GLY A 61 -4.46 0.57 -16.80
C GLY A 61 -5.63 0.32 -15.85
N PHE A 62 -5.89 -0.93 -15.46
CA PHE A 62 -6.92 -1.26 -14.48
C PHE A 62 -6.71 -0.51 -13.14
N MET A 63 -7.75 0.16 -12.62
CA MET A 63 -7.67 1.04 -11.44
C MET A 63 -6.72 2.25 -11.55
N SER A 64 -6.31 2.60 -12.77
CA SER A 64 -5.65 3.87 -13.08
C SER A 64 -6.71 4.97 -13.33
N PRO A 65 -6.55 6.18 -12.76
CA PRO A 65 -7.44 7.31 -13.06
C PRO A 65 -7.31 7.82 -14.50
N THR A 66 -6.21 7.50 -15.20
CA THR A 66 -5.98 7.90 -16.59
C THR A 66 -6.33 6.81 -17.59
N GLY A 67 -6.73 5.62 -17.10
CA GLY A 67 -6.99 4.45 -17.94
C GLY A 67 -5.74 3.78 -18.53
N VAL A 68 -4.53 4.25 -18.16
CA VAL A 68 -3.25 3.64 -18.58
C VAL A 68 -2.32 3.49 -17.38
N CYS A 69 -1.35 2.56 -17.44
CA CYS A 69 -0.26 2.54 -16.47
C CYS A 69 0.65 3.75 -16.71
N PHE A 70 0.93 4.54 -15.66
CA PHE A 70 1.76 5.75 -15.74
C PHE A 70 2.96 5.72 -14.78
N THR A 71 3.37 4.54 -14.29
CA THR A 71 4.59 4.43 -13.47
C THR A 71 5.85 4.27 -14.32
N PRO A 72 6.92 5.01 -14.03
CA PRO A 72 8.25 4.75 -14.56
C PRO A 72 9.11 3.86 -13.63
N HIS A 73 8.60 3.39 -12.48
CA HIS A 73 9.47 2.84 -11.44
C HIS A 73 9.82 1.35 -11.62
N VAL A 74 11.12 1.07 -11.70
CA VAL A 74 11.67 -0.27 -11.95
C VAL A 74 11.27 -1.29 -10.88
N HIS A 75 11.16 -0.88 -9.60
CA HIS A 75 10.82 -1.81 -8.53
C HIS A 75 9.37 -2.31 -8.63
N ILE A 76 8.42 -1.45 -9.02
CA ILE A 76 7.03 -1.87 -9.21
C ILE A 76 6.96 -2.90 -10.33
N LYS A 77 7.60 -2.60 -11.46
CA LYS A 77 7.71 -3.52 -12.57
C LYS A 77 8.29 -4.87 -12.14
N GLN A 78 9.42 -4.87 -11.43
CA GLN A 78 10.09 -6.08 -10.94
C GLN A 78 9.21 -6.88 -9.99
N THR A 79 8.51 -6.24 -9.05
CA THR A 79 7.56 -6.90 -8.15
C THR A 79 6.43 -7.57 -8.94
N ILE A 80 5.85 -6.89 -9.94
CA ILE A 80 4.77 -7.43 -10.77
C ILE A 80 5.27 -8.62 -11.61
N GLU A 81 6.44 -8.49 -12.23
CA GLU A 81 7.09 -9.57 -12.98
C GLU A 81 7.37 -10.78 -12.08
N GLN A 82 7.91 -10.56 -10.88
CA GLN A 82 8.19 -11.61 -9.90
C GLN A 82 6.91 -12.34 -9.47
N MET A 83 5.87 -11.60 -9.08
CA MET A 83 4.57 -12.18 -8.71
C MET A 83 3.98 -13.01 -9.86
N SER A 84 4.13 -12.54 -11.09
CA SER A 84 3.62 -13.23 -12.29
C SER A 84 4.40 -14.50 -12.61
N ILE A 85 5.72 -14.50 -12.42
CA ILE A 85 6.57 -15.69 -12.59
C ILE A 85 6.21 -16.76 -11.55
N VAL A 86 6.12 -16.37 -10.28
CA VAL A 86 5.73 -17.29 -9.19
C VAL A 86 4.34 -17.87 -9.46
N GLN A 87 3.37 -17.04 -9.83
CA GLN A 87 2.04 -17.48 -10.20
C GLN A 87 2.06 -18.47 -11.38
N ALA A 88 2.81 -18.17 -12.43
CA ALA A 88 2.90 -19.05 -13.61
C ALA A 88 3.51 -20.40 -13.24
N ALA A 89 4.56 -20.42 -12.40
CA ALA A 89 5.19 -21.65 -11.97
C ALA A 89 4.27 -22.52 -11.09
N ASP A 90 3.56 -21.90 -10.15
CA ASP A 90 2.58 -22.60 -9.31
C ASP A 90 1.45 -23.22 -10.14
N SER A 91 1.00 -22.53 -11.20
CA SER A 91 -0.04 -23.05 -12.10
C SER A 91 0.33 -24.33 -12.85
N ILE A 92 1.63 -24.61 -12.98
CA ILE A 92 2.16 -25.83 -13.63
C ILE A 92 2.85 -26.77 -12.63
N GLY A 93 2.69 -26.53 -11.33
CA GLY A 93 3.26 -27.38 -10.27
C GLY A 93 4.79 -27.30 -10.16
N VAL A 94 5.40 -26.24 -10.68
CA VAL A 94 6.84 -26.02 -10.59
C VAL A 94 7.13 -25.14 -9.39
N ILE A 95 7.93 -25.66 -8.46
CA ILE A 95 8.47 -24.85 -7.37
C ILE A 95 9.57 -23.99 -7.96
N THR A 96 9.33 -22.68 -8.05
CA THR A 96 10.40 -21.72 -8.32
C THR A 96 11.35 -21.73 -7.13
N ASP A 97 12.64 -21.96 -7.38
CA ASP A 97 13.65 -21.71 -6.36
C ASP A 97 13.66 -20.21 -6.07
N GLU A 98 13.04 -19.81 -4.97
CA GLU A 98 12.91 -18.41 -4.55
C GLU A 98 14.28 -17.74 -4.36
N LYS A 99 15.37 -18.52 -4.30
CA LYS A 99 16.76 -18.05 -4.23
C LYS A 99 17.42 -17.83 -5.60
N SER A 100 16.87 -18.36 -6.70
CA SER A 100 17.51 -18.34 -8.02
C SER A 100 17.23 -17.06 -8.82
N TYR A 101 16.34 -16.20 -8.34
CA TYR A 101 16.10 -14.90 -8.92
C TYR A 101 17.01 -13.92 -8.19
N THR A 102 17.90 -13.26 -8.93
CA THR A 102 18.78 -12.19 -8.40
C THR A 102 18.00 -11.37 -7.39
N ALA A 103 18.42 -11.40 -6.12
CA ALA A 103 17.68 -10.82 -5.01
C ALA A 103 17.04 -9.50 -5.48
N PRO A 104 15.69 -9.42 -5.55
CA PRO A 104 15.06 -8.19 -6.00
C PRO A 104 15.62 -7.05 -5.15
N PRO A 105 15.89 -5.88 -5.76
CA PRO A 105 16.44 -4.78 -5.01
C PRO A 105 15.54 -4.50 -3.79
N PRO A 106 16.12 -4.12 -2.64
CA PRO A 106 15.36 -3.96 -1.40
C PRO A 106 14.11 -3.12 -1.65
N PRO A 107 12.97 -3.49 -1.07
CA PRO A 107 11.71 -2.82 -1.35
C PRO A 107 11.84 -1.33 -1.02
N PRO A 108 11.32 -0.44 -1.88
CA PRO A 108 11.24 0.98 -1.56
C PRO A 108 10.32 1.19 -0.35
N ALA A 109 10.52 2.28 0.39
CA ALA A 109 9.66 2.58 1.55
C ALA A 109 8.17 2.73 1.18
N ALA A 110 7.87 3.11 -0.07
CA ALA A 110 6.51 3.13 -0.63
C ALA A 110 5.81 1.75 -0.64
N ALA A 111 6.53 0.64 -0.49
CA ALA A 111 5.90 -0.68 -0.33
C ALA A 111 4.96 -0.76 0.88
N LEU A 112 5.23 0.01 1.95
CA LEU A 112 4.35 0.08 3.13
C LEU A 112 2.95 0.59 2.77
N LEU A 113 2.85 1.56 1.86
CA LEU A 113 1.58 2.20 1.49
C LEU A 113 0.54 1.20 0.95
N ARG A 114 1.03 0.24 0.16
CA ARG A 114 0.21 -0.66 -0.67
C ARG A 114 -0.36 -1.84 0.10
N ILE A 115 0.17 -2.15 1.28
CA ILE A 115 -0.27 -3.29 2.09
C ILE A 115 -1.33 -2.92 3.13
N SER A 116 -1.65 -1.63 3.29
CA SER A 116 -2.68 -1.14 4.22
C SER A 116 -4.07 -1.82 4.10
N PRO A 117 -4.52 -2.33 2.94
CA PRO A 117 -5.78 -3.09 2.88
C PRO A 117 -5.80 -4.35 3.76
N ILE A 118 -4.63 -4.95 4.04
CA ILE A 118 -4.51 -6.07 4.98
C ILE A 118 -4.96 -5.64 6.38
N ALA A 119 -4.53 -4.46 6.84
CA ALA A 119 -4.89 -3.94 8.16
C ALA A 119 -6.41 -3.79 8.30
N TYR A 120 -7.07 -3.23 7.27
CA TYR A 120 -8.51 -3.07 7.27
C TYR A 120 -9.26 -4.41 7.24
N PHE A 121 -8.91 -5.31 6.32
CA PHE A 121 -9.64 -6.55 6.14
C PHE A 121 -9.48 -7.50 7.34
N TYR A 122 -8.27 -7.56 7.92
CA TYR A 122 -7.93 -8.50 9.00
C TYR A 122 -7.89 -7.86 10.40
N ALA A 123 -8.45 -6.66 10.60
CA ALA A 123 -8.38 -5.94 11.87
C ALA A 123 -8.97 -6.71 13.08
N ASN A 124 -9.96 -7.59 12.84
CA ASN A 124 -10.61 -8.39 13.90
C ASN A 124 -10.05 -9.82 14.02
N HIS A 125 -9.09 -10.18 13.17
CA HIS A 125 -8.46 -11.51 13.21
C HIS A 125 -7.40 -11.59 14.31
N LEU A 126 -6.95 -12.81 14.61
CA LEU A 126 -5.84 -13.00 15.55
C LEU A 126 -4.53 -12.45 14.97
N PRO A 127 -3.59 -11.94 15.82
CA PRO A 127 -2.28 -11.49 15.36
C PRO A 127 -1.51 -12.54 14.54
N SER A 128 -1.68 -13.84 14.86
CA SER A 128 -1.06 -14.94 14.11
C SER A 128 -1.56 -15.05 12.66
N ILE A 129 -2.85 -14.80 12.42
CA ILE A 129 -3.44 -14.80 11.06
C ILE A 129 -2.91 -13.61 10.28
N ARG A 130 -2.86 -12.41 10.89
CA ARG A 130 -2.27 -11.23 10.25
C ARG A 130 -0.82 -11.45 9.90
N LEU A 131 -0.01 -11.98 10.82
CA LEU A 131 1.39 -12.32 10.58
C LEU A 131 1.54 -13.26 9.38
N GLN A 132 0.71 -14.30 9.29
CA GLN A 132 0.74 -15.24 8.16
C GLN A 132 0.41 -14.55 6.83
N VAL A 133 -0.65 -13.74 6.78
CA VAL A 133 -1.06 -13.02 5.56
C VAL A 133 0.00 -12.01 5.12
N ILE A 134 0.55 -11.23 6.07
CA ILE A 134 1.63 -10.28 5.81
C ILE A 134 2.85 -11.03 5.27
N THR A 135 3.26 -12.11 5.94
CA THR A 135 4.42 -12.92 5.52
C THR A 135 4.25 -13.42 4.09
N ASN A 136 3.13 -14.06 3.78
CA ASN A 136 2.85 -14.58 2.45
C ASN A 136 2.84 -13.47 1.40
N CYS A 137 2.26 -12.31 1.71
CA CYS A 137 2.20 -11.15 0.83
C CYS A 137 3.59 -10.59 0.51
N ILE A 138 4.41 -10.35 1.54
CA ILE A 138 5.75 -9.77 1.38
C ILE A 138 6.68 -10.76 0.66
N ARG A 139 6.61 -12.06 0.97
CA ARG A 139 7.40 -13.11 0.30
C ARG A 139 7.04 -13.21 -1.18
N ALA A 140 5.76 -13.10 -1.53
CA ALA A 140 5.32 -13.10 -2.92
C ALA A 140 5.81 -11.87 -3.71
N MET A 141 5.88 -10.71 -3.06
CA MET A 141 6.28 -9.45 -3.72
C MET A 141 7.79 -9.25 -3.82
N PHE A 142 8.53 -9.70 -2.80
CA PHE A 142 9.94 -9.34 -2.62
C PHE A 142 10.86 -10.51 -2.26
N GLY A 143 10.33 -11.73 -2.13
CA GLY A 143 11.12 -12.93 -1.85
C GLY A 143 11.42 -13.17 -0.36
N GLN A 144 12.20 -14.23 -0.11
CA GLN A 144 12.41 -14.82 1.22
C GLN A 144 13.40 -14.07 2.10
N GLU A 145 14.30 -13.28 1.51
CA GLU A 145 15.38 -12.60 2.24
C GLU A 145 14.92 -11.27 2.88
N ILE A 146 13.71 -10.81 2.56
CA ILE A 146 13.17 -9.56 3.10
C ILE A 146 12.67 -9.75 4.53
N SER A 147 13.10 -8.85 5.42
CA SER A 147 12.56 -8.73 6.76
C SER A 147 11.09 -8.33 6.71
N ILE A 148 10.24 -9.14 7.33
CA ILE A 148 8.80 -8.90 7.42
C ILE A 148 8.44 -7.99 8.60
N GLU A 149 9.37 -7.77 9.53
CA GLU A 149 9.10 -7.16 10.83
C GLU A 149 8.53 -5.74 10.68
N ILE A 150 9.10 -4.92 9.80
CA ILE A 150 8.66 -3.53 9.61
C ILE A 150 7.24 -3.45 9.03
N PHE A 151 6.87 -4.37 8.15
CA PHE A 151 5.52 -4.47 7.60
C PHE A 151 4.53 -4.92 8.67
N VAL A 152 4.93 -5.85 9.54
CA VAL A 152 4.12 -6.27 10.69
C VAL A 152 3.87 -5.09 11.61
N VAL A 153 4.91 -4.35 12.03
CA VAL A 153 4.75 -3.19 12.91
C VAL A 153 3.81 -2.15 12.29
N TYR A 154 3.98 -1.85 10.99
CA TYR A 154 3.12 -0.90 10.30
C TYR A 154 1.65 -1.34 10.25
N ILE A 155 1.38 -2.62 9.95
CA ILE A 155 0.01 -3.15 9.91
C ILE A 155 -0.60 -3.21 11.30
N GLU A 156 0.13 -3.65 12.33
CA GLU A 156 -0.39 -3.69 13.70
C GLU A 156 -0.71 -2.30 14.24
N LEU A 157 0.08 -1.29 13.87
CA LEU A 157 -0.18 0.12 14.17
C LEU A 157 -1.52 0.56 13.55
N LEU A 158 -1.74 0.26 12.26
CA LEU A 158 -3.00 0.57 11.58
C LEU A 158 -4.19 -0.20 12.18
N VAL A 159 -4.03 -1.49 12.47
CA VAL A 159 -5.06 -2.33 13.10
C VAL A 159 -5.47 -1.76 14.45
N SER A 160 -4.49 -1.35 15.27
CA SER A 160 -4.75 -0.74 16.57
C SER A 160 -5.57 0.55 16.44
N ALA A 161 -5.20 1.41 15.48
CA ALA A 161 -5.94 2.64 15.19
C ALA A 161 -7.36 2.35 14.68
N LEU A 162 -7.53 1.39 13.78
CA LEU A 162 -8.83 0.98 13.23
C LEU A 162 -9.76 0.37 14.29
N ASN A 163 -9.20 -0.30 15.29
CA ASN A 163 -9.93 -0.85 16.43
C ASN A 163 -10.21 0.19 17.53
N GLY A 164 -9.82 1.46 17.31
CA GLY A 164 -10.15 2.57 18.19
C GLY A 164 -9.31 2.63 19.47
N GLN A 165 -8.12 2.01 19.49
CA GLN A 165 -7.19 2.17 20.61
C GLN A 165 -6.70 3.62 20.70
N ALA A 166 -6.43 4.09 21.92
CA ALA A 166 -5.93 5.45 22.13
C ALA A 166 -4.53 5.60 21.52
N LYS A 167 -4.24 6.75 20.90
CA LYS A 167 -2.95 7.00 20.24
C LYS A 167 -1.78 6.79 21.19
N GLU A 168 -1.90 7.26 22.42
CA GLU A 168 -0.85 7.14 23.44
C GLU A 168 -0.55 5.67 23.78
N GLU A 169 -1.58 4.82 23.85
CA GLU A 169 -1.42 3.37 24.09
C GLU A 169 -0.74 2.69 22.90
N ILE A 170 -1.14 3.05 21.68
CA ILE A 170 -0.53 2.55 20.45
C ILE A 170 0.97 2.88 20.44
N LEU A 171 1.31 4.15 20.65
CA LEU A 171 2.70 4.63 20.62
C LEU A 171 3.57 4.02 21.71
N GLN A 172 3.01 3.69 22.89
CA GLN A 172 3.74 2.99 23.95
C GLN A 172 3.97 1.50 23.65
N SER A 173 3.10 0.88 22.86
CA SER A 173 3.17 -0.56 22.52
C SER A 173 4.09 -0.88 21.34
N ILE A 174 4.40 0.13 20.51
CA ILE A 174 5.20 -0.06 19.30
C ILE A 174 6.68 -0.29 19.64
N HIS A 175 7.21 -1.38 19.11
CA HIS A 175 8.64 -1.68 19.15
C HIS A 175 9.15 -1.70 17.71
N ILE A 176 9.92 -0.69 17.34
CA ILE A 176 10.61 -0.67 16.04
C ILE A 176 11.89 -1.51 16.20
N PRO A 177 12.15 -2.50 15.33
CA PRO A 177 13.42 -3.22 15.33
C PRO A 177 14.59 -2.23 15.19
N ILE A 178 15.39 -2.08 16.25
CA ILE A 178 16.56 -1.19 16.25
C ILE A 178 17.70 -1.93 15.58
N GLY A 179 18.27 -1.38 14.50
CA GLY A 179 19.54 -1.88 13.96
C GLY A 179 19.72 -1.84 12.44
N GLN A 180 18.70 -1.46 11.67
CA GLN A 180 18.82 -1.33 10.22
C GLN A 180 18.57 0.13 9.81
N CYS A 181 19.59 0.81 9.27
CA CYS A 181 19.44 2.06 8.54
C CYS A 181 18.84 1.78 7.15
N ASP A 182 17.71 1.07 7.11
CA ASP A 182 16.97 0.82 5.88
C ASP A 182 15.88 1.90 5.68
N PRO A 183 15.42 2.10 4.43
CA PRO A 183 14.47 3.15 4.10
C PRO A 183 13.10 2.99 4.80
N MET A 184 12.63 1.75 5.00
CA MET A 184 11.33 1.50 5.62
C MET A 184 11.36 1.81 7.11
N SER A 185 12.42 1.38 7.80
CA SER A 185 12.64 1.74 9.22
C SER A 185 12.71 3.24 9.40
N THR A 186 13.40 3.95 8.50
CA THR A 186 13.47 5.42 8.52
C THR A 186 12.09 6.06 8.32
N ALA A 187 11.28 5.55 7.39
CA ALA A 187 9.95 6.06 7.15
C ALA A 187 9.02 5.82 8.36
N LEU A 188 9.10 4.64 8.98
CA LEU A 188 8.29 4.31 10.15
C LEU A 188 8.67 5.14 11.38
N ILE A 189 9.96 5.36 11.63
CA ILE A 189 10.44 6.25 12.70
C ILE A 189 9.88 7.66 12.53
N LYS A 190 9.93 8.20 11.31
CA LYS A 190 9.37 9.52 11.01
C LYS A 190 7.85 9.57 11.17
N LEU A 191 7.14 8.53 10.74
CA LEU A 191 5.69 8.41 10.97
C LEU A 191 5.37 8.49 12.47
N ILE A 192 6.12 7.76 13.30
CA ILE A 192 5.93 7.75 14.75
C ILE A 192 6.25 9.11 15.37
N ASP A 193 7.30 9.79 14.91
CA ASP A 193 7.62 11.16 15.33
C ASP A 193 6.49 12.14 14.98
N VAL A 194 5.90 12.04 13.77
CA VAL A 194 4.72 12.85 13.42
C VAL A 194 3.55 12.55 14.36
N LEU A 195 3.23 11.28 14.60
CA LEU A 195 2.10 10.89 15.47
C LEU A 195 2.28 11.35 16.92
N GLN A 196 3.52 11.41 17.41
CA GLN A 196 3.86 11.93 18.74
C GLN A 196 3.64 13.44 18.84
N ASN A 197 3.85 14.17 17.74
CA ASN A 197 3.89 15.63 17.74
C ASN A 197 2.67 16.29 17.08
N ASP A 198 1.77 15.53 16.45
CA ASP A 198 0.60 16.04 15.71
C ASP A 198 -0.45 16.78 16.56
N ASN A 199 -0.27 16.84 17.88
CA ASN A 199 -1.19 17.47 18.85
C ASN A 199 -2.64 16.97 18.75
N ASN A 200 -2.86 15.71 18.36
CA ASN A 200 -4.20 15.14 18.14
C ASN A 200 -5.01 15.89 17.05
N ASP A 201 -4.31 16.49 16.08
CA ASP A 201 -4.89 17.25 14.98
C ASP A 201 -4.31 16.76 13.64
N ILE A 202 -5.18 16.22 12.80
CA ILE A 202 -4.78 15.69 11.49
C ILE A 202 -4.15 16.76 10.59
N LYS A 203 -4.57 18.03 10.67
CA LYS A 203 -3.97 19.12 9.88
C LYS A 203 -2.55 19.42 10.35
N GLN A 204 -2.32 19.43 11.67
CA GLN A 204 -0.99 19.68 12.24
C GLN A 204 -0.03 18.54 11.93
N GLY A 205 -0.47 17.29 12.03
CA GLY A 205 0.37 16.16 11.65
C GLY A 205 0.72 16.15 10.15
N VAL A 206 -0.21 16.54 9.26
CA VAL A 206 0.12 16.75 7.82
C VAL A 206 1.17 17.85 7.65
N GLN A 207 1.02 18.99 8.35
CA GLN A 207 2.01 20.07 8.30
C GLN A 207 3.39 19.60 8.78
N GLN A 208 3.46 18.83 9.87
CA GLN A 208 4.70 18.25 10.36
C GLN A 208 5.29 17.26 9.38
N ALA A 209 4.49 16.34 8.84
CA ALA A 209 4.92 15.37 7.82
C ALA A 209 5.54 16.04 6.57
N LEU A 210 5.03 17.20 6.17
CA LEU A 210 5.58 17.99 5.05
C LEU A 210 6.94 18.63 5.37
N THR A 211 7.31 18.80 6.63
CA THR A 211 8.62 19.38 7.00
C THR A 211 9.79 18.40 6.85
N PHE A 212 9.53 17.10 6.69
CA PHE A 212 10.57 16.08 6.58
C PHE A 212 11.25 16.11 5.22
N ASN A 213 12.28 16.93 5.09
CA ASN A 213 13.19 16.93 3.95
C ASN A 213 14.34 15.94 4.18
N GLN A 214 14.61 15.05 3.23
CA GLN A 214 15.94 14.41 3.14
C GLN A 214 16.74 15.14 2.06
N SER A 215 18.07 14.97 2.02
CA SER A 215 18.84 15.54 0.91
C SER A 215 18.38 14.92 -0.41
N ALA A 216 18.37 15.71 -1.50
CA ALA A 216 17.92 15.26 -2.83
C ALA A 216 18.62 13.98 -3.34
N GLU A 217 19.87 13.72 -2.92
CA GLU A 217 20.60 12.47 -3.22
C GLU A 217 20.02 11.22 -2.53
N GLN A 218 19.31 11.40 -1.40
CA GLN A 218 18.60 10.35 -0.70
C GLN A 218 17.14 10.26 -1.13
N GLU A 219 16.52 11.34 -1.60
CA GLU A 219 15.11 11.36 -2.03
C GLU A 219 14.83 10.46 -3.25
N CYS A 220 15.74 10.46 -4.23
CA CYS A 220 15.51 9.76 -5.51
C CYS A 220 15.82 8.26 -5.50
N LYS A 221 16.44 7.71 -4.45
CA LYS A 221 16.84 6.28 -4.45
C LYS A 221 15.69 5.33 -4.10
N TRP A 222 14.57 5.84 -3.59
CA TRP A 222 13.59 5.01 -2.88
C TRP A 222 12.15 5.21 -3.34
N LEU A 223 11.90 6.08 -4.31
CA LEU A 223 10.57 6.58 -4.66
C LEU A 223 10.40 6.71 -6.17
N ASN A 224 9.15 6.65 -6.64
CA ASN A 224 8.81 7.03 -8.01
C ASN A 224 9.26 8.51 -8.22
N PRO A 225 9.78 8.92 -9.39
CA PRO A 225 10.12 10.32 -9.69
C PRO A 225 8.99 11.35 -9.47
N TYR A 226 7.75 10.92 -9.27
CA TYR A 226 6.62 11.78 -8.91
C TYR A 226 6.33 11.85 -7.40
N ASP A 227 7.02 11.01 -6.60
CA ASP A 227 6.89 10.96 -5.16
C ASP A 227 8.12 11.59 -4.49
N SER A 228 7.87 12.22 -3.36
CA SER A 228 8.91 12.69 -2.44
C SER A 228 8.82 11.98 -1.10
N ASN A 229 9.91 12.00 -0.33
CA ASN A 229 9.90 11.49 1.03
C ASN A 229 8.80 12.16 1.88
N GLN A 230 8.51 13.44 1.61
CA GLN A 230 7.40 14.16 2.26
C GLN A 230 6.06 13.50 1.91
N THR A 231 5.77 13.26 0.63
CA THR A 231 4.51 12.63 0.20
C THR A 231 4.34 11.23 0.77
N LEU A 232 5.42 10.46 0.89
CA LEU A 232 5.41 9.16 1.55
C LEU A 232 4.99 9.27 3.03
N ILE A 233 5.66 10.12 3.81
CA ILE A 233 5.36 10.29 5.24
C ILE A 233 3.94 10.85 5.44
N VAL A 234 3.53 11.82 4.62
CA VAL A 234 2.16 12.35 4.62
C VAL A 234 1.16 11.24 4.36
N THR A 235 1.40 10.36 3.38
CA THR A 235 0.48 9.28 3.04
C THR A 235 0.41 8.22 4.14
N LEU A 236 1.56 7.79 4.68
CA LEU A 236 1.60 6.88 5.84
C LEU A 236 0.85 7.49 7.03
N TYR A 237 1.09 8.77 7.32
CA TYR A 237 0.41 9.48 8.40
C TYR A 237 -1.10 9.55 8.14
N LEU A 238 -1.55 9.86 6.92
CA LEU A 238 -2.97 9.90 6.60
C LEU A 238 -3.65 8.53 6.66
N GLN A 239 -2.95 7.43 6.39
CA GLN A 239 -3.49 6.08 6.58
C GLN A 239 -3.77 5.79 8.07
N VAL A 240 -2.87 6.20 8.96
CA VAL A 240 -3.01 6.01 10.42
C VAL A 240 -3.92 7.06 11.05
N GLY A 241 -3.59 8.33 10.87
CA GLY A 241 -4.32 9.48 11.37
C GLY A 241 -5.74 9.54 10.82
N GLY A 242 -5.97 9.03 9.60
CA GLY A 242 -7.32 8.86 9.07
C GLY A 242 -8.17 7.89 9.91
N ALA A 243 -7.58 6.84 10.47
CA ALA A 243 -8.25 5.92 11.39
C ALA A 243 -8.40 6.52 12.80
N LEU A 244 -7.37 7.19 13.34
CA LEU A 244 -7.41 7.81 14.66
C LEU A 244 -8.38 9.00 14.74
N TYR A 245 -8.41 9.81 13.69
CA TYR A 245 -9.06 11.11 13.66
C TYR A 245 -10.23 11.17 12.66
N TYR A 246 -10.80 10.04 12.27
CA TYR A 246 -11.82 9.96 11.21
C TYR A 246 -13.01 10.94 11.41
N LYS A 247 -13.35 11.26 12.65
CA LYS A 247 -14.44 12.20 13.01
C LYS A 247 -14.08 13.67 12.83
N THR A 248 -12.80 14.00 12.82
CA THR A 248 -12.28 15.37 12.73
C THR A 248 -11.61 15.65 11.39
N ILE A 249 -11.64 14.69 10.44
CA ILE A 249 -11.15 14.91 9.08
C ILE A 249 -11.93 16.06 8.45
N PRO A 250 -11.25 17.07 7.89
CA PRO A 250 -11.93 18.25 7.36
C PRO A 250 -12.82 17.88 6.17
N SER A 251 -14.09 18.30 6.22
CA SER A 251 -15.07 17.95 5.20
C SER A 251 -14.66 18.40 3.79
N GLU A 252 -13.91 19.51 3.71
CA GLU A 252 -13.41 20.08 2.46
C GLU A 252 -12.43 19.17 1.71
N TRP A 253 -11.77 18.24 2.41
CA TRP A 253 -10.85 17.27 1.79
C TRP A 253 -11.60 16.22 0.96
N PHE A 254 -12.87 15.97 1.27
CA PHE A 254 -13.69 14.98 0.55
C PHE A 254 -14.43 15.55 -0.66
N THR A 255 -14.47 16.87 -0.83
CA THR A 255 -15.25 17.52 -1.90
C THR A 255 -14.60 17.38 -3.27
N ARG A 256 -13.30 17.06 -3.30
CA ARG A 256 -12.44 17.12 -4.48
C ARG A 256 -11.80 15.79 -4.85
N VAL A 257 -12.22 14.69 -4.20
CA VAL A 257 -11.67 13.35 -4.47
C VAL A 257 -12.22 12.84 -5.81
N TYR A 258 -11.34 12.63 -6.78
CA TYR A 258 -11.69 12.03 -8.05
C TYR A 258 -12.33 10.64 -7.86
N ALA A 259 -13.38 10.32 -8.62
CA ALA A 259 -14.14 9.05 -8.57
C ALA A 259 -14.57 8.60 -7.15
N LYS A 260 -14.92 9.55 -6.28
CA LYS A 260 -15.34 9.32 -4.88
C LYS A 260 -16.44 8.26 -4.74
N GLU A 261 -17.44 8.27 -5.61
CA GLU A 261 -18.56 7.32 -5.58
C GLU A 261 -18.08 5.89 -5.81
N THR A 262 -17.18 5.70 -6.78
CA THR A 262 -16.55 4.40 -7.07
C THR A 262 -15.74 3.91 -5.88
N LEU A 263 -14.90 4.77 -5.29
CA LEU A 263 -14.12 4.43 -4.10
C LEU A 263 -15.03 4.06 -2.92
N THR A 264 -16.12 4.81 -2.72
CA THR A 264 -17.10 4.56 -1.65
C THR A 264 -17.81 3.21 -1.86
N ALA A 265 -18.22 2.90 -3.09
CA ALA A 265 -18.86 1.63 -3.41
C ALA A 265 -17.90 0.45 -3.18
N LEU A 266 -16.65 0.59 -3.61
CA LEU A 266 -15.62 -0.44 -3.43
C LEU A 266 -15.34 -0.71 -1.95
N VAL A 267 -15.21 0.34 -1.13
CA VAL A 267 -14.99 0.18 0.33
C VAL A 267 -16.18 -0.47 1.01
N LYS A 268 -17.43 -0.13 0.62
CA LYS A 268 -18.64 -0.80 1.14
C LYS A 268 -18.67 -2.29 0.79
N TRP A 269 -18.24 -2.65 -0.41
CA TRP A 269 -18.15 -4.06 -0.79
C TRP A 269 -17.04 -4.78 0.00
N LEU A 270 -15.87 -4.18 0.14
CA LEU A 270 -14.79 -4.71 0.98
C LEU A 270 -15.27 -4.98 2.43
N ASP A 271 -16.03 -4.04 3.00
CA ASP A 271 -16.59 -4.17 4.35
C ASP A 271 -17.62 -5.32 4.44
N TYR A 272 -18.48 -5.47 3.44
CA TYR A 272 -19.42 -6.60 3.36
C TYR A 272 -18.70 -7.96 3.35
N GLU A 273 -17.65 -8.10 2.54
CA GLU A 273 -16.86 -9.33 2.45
C GLU A 273 -16.11 -9.62 3.75
N ARG A 274 -15.50 -8.58 4.34
CA ARG A 274 -14.84 -8.65 5.65
C ARG A 274 -15.80 -9.17 6.73
N GLN A 275 -17.03 -8.66 6.78
CA GLN A 275 -18.03 -9.07 7.77
C GLN A 275 -18.52 -10.49 7.52
N SER A 276 -18.76 -10.85 6.26
CA SER A 276 -19.22 -12.18 5.86
C SER A 276 -18.23 -13.27 6.30
N LYS A 277 -16.92 -13.03 6.10
CA LYS A 277 -15.86 -13.96 6.53
C LYS A 277 -15.79 -14.14 8.05
N GLN A 278 -15.98 -13.07 8.82
CA GLN A 278 -16.02 -13.17 10.28
C GLN A 278 -17.20 -14.02 10.78
N VAL A 279 -18.32 -14.03 10.07
CA VAL A 279 -19.47 -14.88 10.40
C VAL A 279 -19.18 -16.35 10.08
N GLU A 280 -18.58 -16.63 8.92
CA GLU A 280 -18.18 -18.00 8.51
C GLU A 280 -17.20 -18.63 9.51
N GLU A 281 -16.19 -17.88 9.96
CA GLU A 281 -15.18 -18.34 10.93
C GLU A 281 -15.80 -18.63 12.31
N LYS A 282 -16.71 -17.77 12.78
CA LYS A 282 -17.44 -17.99 14.04
C LYS A 282 -18.34 -19.22 14.01
N ASN A 283 -18.95 -19.52 12.86
CA ASN A 283 -19.82 -20.69 12.71
C ASN A 283 -19.03 -22.00 12.54
N SER A 284 -17.74 -21.91 12.22
CA SER A 284 -16.85 -23.06 12.03
C SER A 284 -16.01 -23.42 13.27
N SER A 285 -16.09 -22.61 14.33
CA SER A 285 -15.38 -22.77 15.61
C SER A 285 -16.31 -23.31 16.69
#